data_AF-U1NJ06-F1
#
_entry.id   AF-U1NJ06-F1
#
_cell.length_a   1.000
_cell.length_b   1.000
_cell.length_c   1.000
_cell.angle_alpha   90.00
_cell.angle_beta   90.00
_cell.angle_gamma   90.00
#
_symmetry.space_group_name_H-M   'P 1'
#
loop_
_entity.id
_entity.type
_entity.pdbx_description
1 polymer ?
#
loop_
_entity_poly.entity_id
_entity_poly.type
_entity_poly.pdbx_seq_one_letter_code
_entity_poly.pdbx_strand_id
1 'polypeptide(L)'
;MVLDVDLNVTGPFIATSTGIIGSADRLSYWKNEYERTRDGLQECGTRSAHRTLQSVSGLITKRSEHWLYKRATELVHHAVERGVDNIMFENLGGIRDAMQ
;
A
#
# COMPACT_ATOMS: atom_id res chain seq x y z
N MET A 1 4.01 -0.38 -27.24
CA MET A 1 2.67 -0.26 -26.63
C MET A 1 2.79 0.35 -25.23
N VAL A 2 1.75 0.99 -24.68
CA VAL A 2 1.76 1.60 -23.33
C VAL A 2 0.72 0.90 -22.45
N LEU A 3 1.06 0.66 -21.18
CA LEU A 3 0.13 0.20 -20.14
C LEU A 3 -0.11 1.34 -19.17
N ASP A 4 -1.32 1.89 -19.22
CA ASP A 4 -1.79 2.87 -18.26
C ASP A 4 -2.16 2.18 -16.94
N VAL A 5 -1.68 2.74 -15.84
CA VAL A 5 -1.82 2.20 -14.49
C VAL A 5 -2.46 3.24 -13.56
N ASP A 6 -3.58 2.86 -12.97
CA ASP A 6 -4.29 3.54 -11.88
C ASP A 6 -3.99 2.85 -10.54
N LEU A 7 -3.69 3.62 -9.49
CA LEU A 7 -3.29 3.12 -8.17
C LEU A 7 -4.31 3.55 -7.11
N ASN A 8 -5.01 2.58 -6.53
CA ASN A 8 -6.01 2.84 -5.51
C ASN A 8 -5.56 2.40 -4.11
N VAL A 9 -6.09 3.08 -3.08
CA VAL A 9 -5.86 2.75 -1.66
C VAL A 9 -6.98 1.90 -1.05
N THR A 10 -8.01 1.56 -1.83
CA THR A 10 -9.14 0.69 -1.44
C THR A 10 -9.55 -0.19 -2.63
N GLY A 11 -9.93 -1.45 -2.37
CA GLY A 11 -10.34 -2.35 -3.45
C GLY A 11 -9.17 -2.71 -4.40
N PRO A 12 -9.38 -2.79 -5.73
CA PRO A 12 -8.34 -3.10 -6.71
C PRO A 12 -7.11 -2.20 -6.57
N PHE A 13 -5.93 -2.75 -6.24
CA PHE A 13 -4.76 -1.90 -5.94
C PHE A 13 -4.16 -1.26 -7.20
N ILE A 14 -3.86 -2.08 -8.20
CA ILE A 14 -3.35 -1.65 -9.51
C ILE A 14 -4.43 -2.00 -10.52
N ALA A 15 -5.06 -0.99 -11.11
CA ALA A 15 -5.94 -1.16 -12.25
C ALA A 15 -5.19 -0.77 -13.52
N THR A 16 -5.33 -1.57 -14.57
CA THR A 16 -4.70 -1.32 -15.86
C THR A 16 -5.73 -1.46 -16.97
N SER A 17 -5.44 -0.88 -18.15
CA SER A 17 -6.29 -1.01 -19.34
C SER A 17 -6.60 -2.46 -19.75
N THR A 18 -5.87 -3.42 -19.19
CA THR A 18 -5.94 -4.83 -19.58
C THR A 18 -6.19 -5.77 -18.38
N GLY A 19 -6.39 -5.26 -17.16
CA GLY A 19 -6.69 -6.07 -15.97
C GLY A 19 -6.34 -5.43 -14.64
N ILE A 20 -6.60 -6.16 -13.54
CA ILE A 20 -6.38 -5.73 -12.16
C ILE A 20 -5.31 -6.60 -11.49
N ILE A 21 -4.44 -5.97 -10.68
CA ILE A 21 -3.39 -6.64 -9.91
C ILE A 21 -3.52 -6.29 -8.43
N GLY A 22 -3.85 -7.31 -7.64
CA GLY A 22 -3.94 -7.23 -6.19
C GLY A 22 -5.10 -6.37 -5.64
N SER A 23 -5.23 -6.37 -4.31
CA SER A 23 -6.20 -5.56 -3.59
C SER A 23 -5.52 -4.79 -2.45
N ALA A 24 -5.86 -3.51 -2.31
CA ALA A 24 -5.38 -2.61 -1.28
C ALA A 24 -5.96 -2.92 0.11
N ASP A 25 -6.97 -3.82 0.20
CA ASP A 25 -7.65 -4.14 1.46
C ASP A 25 -6.70 -4.66 2.53
N ARG A 26 -5.60 -5.30 2.13
CA ARG A 26 -4.56 -5.75 3.07
C ARG A 26 -3.79 -4.59 3.71
N LEU A 27 -3.52 -3.52 2.96
CA LEU A 27 -2.92 -2.31 3.51
C LEU A 27 -3.89 -1.62 4.47
N SER A 28 -5.16 -1.50 4.07
CA SER A 28 -6.22 -0.93 4.91
C SER A 28 -6.41 -1.74 6.21
N TYR A 29 -6.38 -3.07 6.12
CA TYR A 29 -6.43 -3.94 7.29
C TYR A 29 -5.26 -3.67 8.25
N TRP A 30 -4.02 -3.62 7.74
CA TRP A 30 -2.86 -3.35 8.60
C TRP A 30 -2.86 -1.93 9.19
N LYS A 31 -3.36 -0.95 8.44
CA LYS A 31 -3.55 0.42 8.95
C LYS A 31 -4.55 0.42 10.12
N ASN A 32 -5.69 -0.26 9.98
CA ASN A 32 -6.69 -0.31 11.03
C ASN A 32 -6.18 -1.03 12.29
N GLU A 33 -5.43 -2.13 12.12
CA GLU A 33 -4.80 -2.83 13.23
C GLU A 33 -3.74 -1.96 13.94
N TYR A 34 -2.98 -1.17 13.16
CA TYR A 34 -2.07 -0.17 13.73
C TYR A 34 -2.82 0.87 14.56
N GLU A 35 -3.88 1.46 14.02
CA GLU A 35 -4.62 2.53 14.67
C GLU A 35 -5.27 2.04 15.97
N ARG A 36 -5.91 0.86 15.96
CA ARG A 36 -6.45 0.24 17.18
C ARG A 36 -5.38 0.00 18.25
N THR A 37 -4.24 -0.55 17.83
CA THR A 37 -3.11 -0.77 18.74
C THR A 37 -2.55 0.54 19.26
N ARG A 38 -2.52 1.57 18.40
CA ARG A 38 -2.00 2.88 18.73
C ARG A 38 -2.82 3.54 19.83
N ASP A 39 -4.13 3.57 19.66
CA ASP A 39 -5.05 4.27 20.54
C ASP A 39 -4.94 3.70 21.97
N GLY A 40 -4.99 2.36 22.13
CA GLY A 40 -4.85 1.73 23.45
C GLY A 40 -3.47 1.91 24.12
N LEU A 41 -2.38 1.92 23.33
CA LEU A 41 -1.04 2.16 23.88
C LEU A 41 -0.79 3.63 24.21
N GLN A 42 -1.41 4.56 23.48
CA GLN A 42 -1.35 5.99 23.79
C GLN A 42 -2.08 6.30 25.10
N GLU A 43 -3.24 5.69 25.34
CA GLU A 43 -3.96 5.78 26.63
C GLU A 43 -3.11 5.28 27.80
N CYS A 44 -2.32 4.21 27.61
CA CYS A 44 -1.44 3.67 28.65
C CYS A 44 -0.30 4.65 29.04
N GLY A 45 0.24 5.41 28.08
CA GLY A 45 1.21 6.49 28.35
C GLY A 45 2.59 6.07 28.90
N THR A 46 2.89 4.77 29.01
CA THR A 46 4.13 4.28 29.60
C THR A 46 5.28 4.19 28.59
N ARG A 47 6.53 4.13 29.09
CA ARG A 47 7.72 3.89 28.25
C ARG A 47 7.67 2.54 27.53
N SER A 48 7.12 1.50 28.17
CA SER A 48 6.91 0.20 27.54
C SER A 48 5.89 0.32 26.41
N ALA A 49 4.78 1.05 26.62
CA ALA A 49 3.79 1.30 25.56
C ALA A 49 4.42 2.02 24.35
N HIS A 50 5.26 3.02 24.58
CA HIS A 50 5.98 3.71 23.50
C HIS A 50 6.92 2.78 22.70
N ARG A 51 7.66 1.88 23.38
CA ARG A 51 8.53 0.90 22.70
C ARG A 51 7.74 -0.13 21.90
N THR A 52 6.59 -0.55 22.42
CA THR A 52 5.66 -1.44 21.70
C THR A 52 5.14 -0.76 20.45
N LEU A 53 4.71 0.50 20.53
CA LEU A 53 4.28 1.29 19.37
C LEU A 53 5.34 1.35 18.27
N GLN A 54 6.59 1.65 18.63
CA GLN A 54 7.70 1.69 17.67
C GLN A 54 7.93 0.32 17.01
N SER A 55 7.90 -0.76 17.78
CA SER A 55 8.07 -2.13 17.26
C SER A 55 6.96 -2.52 16.29
N VAL A 56 5.70 -2.24 16.65
CA VAL A 56 4.53 -2.53 15.80
C VAL A 56 4.56 -1.69 14.52
N SER A 57 4.86 -0.40 14.62
CA SER A 57 5.01 0.49 13.46
C SER A 57 6.07 -0.05 12.50
N GLY A 58 7.26 -0.42 13.00
CA GLY A 58 8.32 -0.98 12.17
C GLY A 58 7.94 -2.30 11.50
N LEU A 59 7.16 -3.16 12.18
CA LEU A 59 6.65 -4.40 11.59
C LEU A 59 5.67 -4.13 10.44
N ILE A 60 4.78 -3.16 10.61
CA ILE A 60 3.78 -2.80 9.60
C ILE A 60 4.44 -2.16 8.38
N THR A 61 5.41 -1.27 8.58
CA THR A 61 6.21 -0.72 7.47
C THR A 61 6.85 -1.82 6.65
N LYS A 62 7.56 -2.76 7.29
CA LYS A 62 8.20 -3.89 6.59
C LYS A 62 7.20 -4.77 5.83
N ARG A 63 6.01 -5.02 6.42
CA ARG A 63 4.94 -5.79 5.77
C ARG A 63 4.40 -5.06 4.53
N SER A 64 4.17 -3.76 4.64
CA SER A 64 3.69 -2.92 3.55
C SER A 64 4.72 -2.84 2.41
N GLU A 65 5.99 -2.60 2.71
CA GLU A 65 7.08 -2.58 1.72
C GLU A 65 7.18 -3.91 0.96
N HIS A 66 7.18 -5.04 1.68
CA HIS A 66 7.23 -6.36 1.04
C HIS A 66 6.00 -6.64 0.18
N TRP A 67 4.83 -6.19 0.63
CA TRP A 67 3.60 -6.33 -0.13
C TRP A 67 3.63 -5.49 -1.42
N LEU A 68 4.07 -4.24 -1.33
CA LEU A 68 4.23 -3.33 -2.48
C LEU A 68 5.25 -3.88 -3.48
N TYR A 69 6.39 -4.39 -3.01
CA TYR A 69 7.39 -5.05 -3.85
C TYR A 69 6.76 -6.19 -4.66
N LYS A 70 5.97 -7.06 -4.02
CA LYS A 70 5.29 -8.15 -4.73
C LYS A 70 4.33 -7.65 -5.81
N ARG A 71 3.54 -6.61 -5.51
CA ARG A 71 2.61 -6.02 -6.50
C ARG A 71 3.35 -5.38 -7.67
N ALA A 72 4.45 -4.68 -7.40
CA ALA A 72 5.28 -4.09 -8.44
C ALA A 72 5.88 -5.17 -9.36
N THR A 73 6.39 -6.27 -8.79
CA THR A 73 6.91 -7.41 -9.57
C THR A 73 5.82 -8.04 -10.43
N GLU A 74 4.62 -8.25 -9.88
CA GLU A 74 3.47 -8.76 -10.65
C GLU A 74 3.09 -7.84 -11.81
N LEU A 75 3.09 -6.52 -11.60
CA LEU A 75 2.85 -5.54 -12.66
C LEU A 75 3.88 -5.60 -13.78
N VAL A 76 5.17 -5.72 -13.43
CA VAL A 76 6.24 -5.86 -14.43
C VAL A 76 6.07 -7.15 -15.23
N HIS A 77 5.81 -8.28 -14.57
CA HIS A 77 5.56 -9.55 -15.26
C HIS A 77 4.37 -9.45 -16.21
N HIS A 78 3.26 -8.86 -15.76
CA HIS A 78 2.07 -8.65 -16.56
C HIS A 78 2.32 -7.77 -17.79
N ALA A 79 3.16 -6.73 -17.68
CA ALA A 79 3.56 -5.91 -18.81
C ALA A 79 4.43 -6.71 -19.81
N VAL A 80 5.39 -7.50 -19.31
CA VAL A 80 6.26 -8.35 -20.14
C VAL A 80 5.45 -9.41 -20.89
N GLU A 81 4.54 -10.11 -20.21
CA GLU A 81 3.65 -11.11 -20.82
C GLU A 81 2.79 -10.54 -21.96
N ARG A 82 2.55 -9.23 -21.94
CA ARG A 82 1.72 -8.52 -22.92
C ARG A 82 2.53 -7.73 -23.95
N GLY A 83 3.86 -7.82 -23.93
CA GLY A 83 4.73 -7.11 -24.86
C GLY A 83 4.59 -5.58 -24.76
N VAL A 84 4.36 -5.07 -23.56
CA VAL A 84 4.30 -3.62 -23.32
C VAL A 84 5.71 -3.08 -23.08
N ASP A 85 6.07 -2.00 -23.78
CA ASP A 85 7.39 -1.38 -23.69
C ASP A 85 7.44 -0.24 -22.66
N ASN A 86 6.29 0.33 -22.30
CA ASN A 86 6.19 1.48 -21.39
C ASN A 86 5.05 1.30 -20.39
N ILE A 87 5.32 1.53 -19.11
CA ILE A 87 4.32 1.57 -18.04
C ILE A 87 4.16 3.03 -17.60
N MET A 88 2.94 3.55 -17.66
CA MET A 88 2.65 4.92 -17.25
C MET A 88 1.74 4.89 -16.03
N PHE A 89 2.22 5.43 -14.92
CA PHE A 89 1.42 5.61 -13.71
C PHE A 89 0.66 6.93 -13.76
N GLU A 90 -0.56 6.93 -13.25
CA GLU A 90 -1.24 8.17 -12.93
C GLU A 90 -0.44 8.99 -11.91
N ASN A 91 -0.56 10.32 -12.01
CA ASN A 91 0.08 11.22 -11.08
C ASN A 91 -0.71 11.25 -9.77
N LEU A 92 -0.16 10.63 -8.73
CA LEU A 92 -0.72 10.64 -7.37
C LEU A 92 -0.56 11.98 -6.61
N GLY A 93 -0.11 13.03 -7.29
CA GLY A 93 -0.09 14.38 -6.73
C GLY A 93 -1.48 14.83 -6.28
N GLY A 94 -1.58 15.48 -5.12
CA GLY A 94 -2.85 15.98 -4.57
C GLY A 94 -3.67 14.96 -3.78
N ILE A 95 -3.33 13.66 -3.78
CA ILE A 95 -4.03 12.67 -2.94
C ILE A 95 -3.92 13.01 -1.46
N ARG A 96 -2.80 13.59 -1.04
CA ARG A 96 -2.59 14.03 0.35
C ARG A 96 -3.48 15.22 0.73
N ASP A 97 -3.90 16.02 -0.25
CA ASP A 97 -4.78 17.19 -0.06
C ASP A 97 -6.27 16.78 -0.07
N ALA A 98 -6.62 15.71 -0.79
CA ALA A 98 -7.98 15.14 -0.82
C ALA A 98 -8.36 14.39 0.48
N MET A 99 -7.42 14.24 1.42
CA MET A 99 -7.64 13.59 2.71
C MET A 99 -7.89 14.57 3.87
N GLN A 100 -8.15 15.85 3.59
CA GLN A 100 -8.56 16.87 4.58
C GLN A 100 -10.07 16.93 4.75
#